data_AF-A0A3D0X038-F1
#
_entry.id   AF-A0A3D0X038-F1
#
_cell.length_a   1.000
_cell.length_b   1.000
_cell.length_c   1.000
_cell.angle_alpha   90.00
_cell.angle_beta   90.00
_cell.angle_gamma   90.00
#
_symmetry.space_group_name_H-M   'P 1'
#
loop_
_entity.id
_entity.type
_entity.pdbx_description
1 polymer ?
#
loop_
_entity_poly.entity_id
_entity_poly.type
_entity_poly.pdbx_seq_one_letter_code
_entity_poly.pdbx_strand_id
1 'polypeptide(L)' 'MACTTILVGRKASYDGSTMIARNDDSGSGHFTAKKFVTV' A
#
# COMPACT_ATOMS: atom_id res chain seq x y z
N MET A 1 6.27 11.18 -7.94
CA MET A 1 5.01 11.05 -7.20
C MET A 1 5.35 10.85 -5.73
N ALA A 2 4.66 11.50 -4.80
CA ALA A 2 4.80 11.15 -3.39
C ALA A 2 4.32 9.71 -3.14
N CYS A 3 4.84 9.08 -2.11
CA CYS A 3 4.34 7.79 -1.67
C CYS A 3 4.55 7.69 -0.17
N THR A 4 3.59 7.05 0.48
CA THR A 4 3.52 6.86 1.92
C THR A 4 3.45 5.38 2.19
N THR A 5 4.28 4.89 3.13
CA THR A 5 4.35 3.48 3.49
C THR A 5 3.96 3.31 4.95
N ILE A 6 3.17 2.28 5.24
CA ILE A 6 2.81 1.84 6.60
C ILE A 6 3.32 0.42 6.79
N LEU A 7 4.04 0.21 7.90
CA LEU A 7 4.55 -1.09 8.33
C LEU A 7 3.97 -1.39 9.71
N VAL A 8 3.29 -2.53 9.84
CA VAL A 8 2.72 -2.98 11.13
C VAL A 8 3.30 -4.34 11.48
N GLY A 9 4.07 -4.38 12.56
CA GLY A 9 4.59 -5.63 13.11
C GLY A 9 3.49 -6.43 13.81
N ARG A 10 3.61 -7.76 13.83
CA ARG A 10 2.61 -8.68 14.40
C ARG A 10 2.22 -8.46 15.86
N LYS A 11 3.07 -7.79 16.64
CA LYS A 11 2.80 -7.45 18.04
C LYS A 11 2.14 -6.07 18.20
N ALA A 12 2.09 -5.28 17.12
CA ALA A 12 1.44 -3.98 17.06
C ALA A 12 0.08 -4.04 16.33
N SER A 13 -0.15 -5.06 15.49
CA SER A 13 -1.44 -5.36 14.86
C SER A 13 -2.45 -5.88 15.87
N TYR A 14 -3.73 -5.54 15.68
CA TYR A 14 -4.83 -6.02 16.52
C TYR A 14 -5.06 -7.54 16.44
N ASP A 15 -4.88 -8.15 15.26
CA ASP A 15 -5.21 -9.55 14.97
C ASP A 15 -3.98 -10.49 14.99
N GLY A 16 -2.81 -9.97 15.32
CA GLY A 16 -1.55 -10.73 15.32
C GLY A 16 -0.93 -11.00 13.94
N SER A 17 -1.46 -10.40 12.87
CA SER A 17 -0.89 -10.49 11.51
C SER A 17 0.21 -9.46 11.26
N THR A 18 1.06 -9.68 10.26
CA THR A 18 1.97 -8.64 9.75
C THR A 18 1.31 -7.90 8.60
N MET A 19 1.41 -6.57 8.55
CA MET A 19 0.85 -5.78 7.45
C MET A 19 1.90 -4.87 6.82
N ILE A 20 1.93 -4.87 5.50
CA ILE A 20 2.68 -3.92 4.67
C ILE A 20 1.69 -3.21 3.74
N ALA A 21 1.72 -1.90 3.72
CA ALA A 21 0.83 -1.09 2.86
C ALA A 21 1.57 0.12 2.32
N ARG A 22 1.19 0.56 1.12
CA ARG A 22 1.75 1.74 0.45
C ARG A 22 0.69 2.40 -0.42
N ASN A 23 0.57 3.73 -0.38
CA ASN A 23 -0.13 4.43 -1.46
C ASN A 23 0.82 4.60 -2.66
N ASP A 24 0.35 4.20 -3.84
CA ASP A 24 1.07 4.38 -5.09
C ASP A 24 0.34 5.46 -5.90
N ASP A 25 0.54 6.71 -5.47
CA ASP A 25 -0.17 7.88 -5.96
C ASP A 25 0.04 8.05 -7.49
N SER A 26 -0.87 8.78 -8.15
CA SER A 26 -0.71 9.24 -9.54
C SER A 26 -0.50 10.74 -9.62
N GLY A 27 0.33 11.18 -10.59
CA GLY A 27 0.66 12.60 -10.80
C GLY A 27 -0.58 13.49 -10.73
N SER A 28 -0.48 14.72 -10.23
CA SER A 28 -1.63 15.64 -10.23
C SER A 28 -2.21 15.76 -11.64
N GLY A 29 -3.53 15.56 -11.78
CA GLY A 29 -4.22 15.56 -13.08
C GLY A 29 -4.04 14.29 -13.92
N HIS A 30 -3.37 13.26 -13.41
CA HIS A 30 -3.16 11.99 -14.10
C HIS A 30 -3.96 10.85 -13.47
N PHE A 31 -4.68 10.10 -14.31
CA PHE A 31 -5.28 8.83 -13.96
C PHE A 31 -4.36 7.68 -14.36
N THR A 32 -4.14 6.72 -13.46
CA THR A 32 -3.36 5.52 -13.73
C THR A 32 -4.18 4.30 -13.37
N ALA A 33 -4.66 3.56 -14.37
CA ALA A 33 -5.38 2.32 -14.15
C ALA A 33 -4.49 1.29 -13.43
N LYS A 34 -4.99 0.69 -12.35
CA LYS A 34 -4.30 -0.38 -11.60
C LYS A 34 -4.90 -1.73 -11.94
N LYS A 35 -4.06 -2.78 -12.01
CA LYS A 35 -4.48 -4.15 -12.29
C LYS A 35 -3.80 -5.09 -11.30
N PHE A 36 -4.54 -6.09 -10.82
CA PHE A 36 -3.98 -7.23 -10.12
C PHE A 36 -3.84 -8.40 -11.10
N VAL A 37 -2.66 -9.02 -11.13
CA VAL A 37 -2.35 -10.18 -11.97
C VAL A 37 -1.76 -11.26 -11.08
N THR A 38 -2.30 -12.47 -11.18
CA THR A 38 -1.78 -13.65 -10.51
C THR A 38 -0.76 -14.32 -11.44
N VAL A 39 0.43 -14.62 -10.92
CA VAL A 39 1.51 -15.33 -11.62
C VAL A 39 1.86 -16.62 -10.91
#